data_AF-A0A5P9FBL4-F1
#
_entry.id   AF-A0A5P9FBL4-F1
#
_cell.length_a   1.000
_cell.length_b   1.000
_cell.length_c   1.000
_cell.angle_alpha   90.00
_cell.angle_beta   90.00
_cell.angle_gamma   90.00
#
_symmetry.space_group_name_H-M   'P 1'
#
loop_
_entity.id
_entity.type
_entity.pdbx_description
1 polymer ?
#
loop_
_entity_poly.entity_id
_entity_poly.type
_entity_poly.pdbx_seq_one_letter_code
_entity_poly.pdbx_strand_id
1 'polypeptide(L)'
;MQYYQVFISAEQTAQAYRILEALIDRQLVFGGPIVGGPAKFLWNFKDSDVPEGIRKPKLLTLEQDYNYIISYTREDLKEELIEVAEAASLEEVCMISFLPMETNRSLRLLLDASFEGKGELAAPEPVDATVALTFVPSEQIPSRTKSSNGEIGTRT
;
A
#
# COMPACT_ATOMS: atom_id res chain seq x y z
N MET A 1 3.55 -0.44 -19.79
CA MET A 1 3.87 -0.13 -18.39
C MET A 1 3.69 -1.40 -17.56
N GLN A 2 4.69 -1.80 -16.78
CA GLN A 2 4.56 -2.91 -15.82
C GLN A 2 4.07 -2.35 -14.48
N TYR A 3 3.08 -3.01 -13.90
CA TYR A 3 2.56 -2.69 -12.58
C TYR A 3 3.02 -3.73 -11.56
N TYR A 4 3.14 -3.28 -10.31
CA TYR A 4 3.51 -4.11 -9.17
C TYR A 4 2.45 -3.98 -8.09
N GLN A 5 2.20 -5.09 -7.39
CA GLN A 5 1.63 -5.02 -6.06
C GLN A 5 2.79 -4.72 -5.09
N VAL A 6 2.61 -3.71 -4.24
CA VAL A 6 3.61 -3.30 -3.25
C VAL A 6 3.11 -3.63 -1.86
N PHE A 7 3.98 -4.20 -1.04
CA PHE A 7 3.77 -4.44 0.38
C PHE A 7 4.74 -3.56 1.16
N ILE A 8 4.22 -2.74 2.07
CA ILE A 8 5.01 -1.84 2.91
C ILE A 8 4.67 -2.13 4.36
N SER A 9 5.68 -2.39 5.18
CA SER A 9 5.47 -2.65 6.60
C SER A 9 5.17 -1.39 7.41
N ALA A 10 4.48 -1.60 8.53
CA ALA A 10 4.30 -0.60 9.57
C ALA A 10 4.11 -1.27 10.95
N GLU A 11 4.90 -0.92 11.96
CA GLU A 11 4.75 -1.36 13.34
C GLU A 11 3.42 -0.91 13.95
N GLN A 12 2.91 0.24 13.53
CA GLN A 12 1.70 0.83 14.07
C GLN A 12 0.73 1.26 12.97
N THR A 13 -0.56 1.15 13.23
CA THR A 13 -1.60 1.57 12.28
C THR A 13 -1.48 3.06 11.93
N ALA A 14 -1.13 3.92 12.90
CA ALA A 14 -0.93 5.36 12.66
C ALA A 14 0.26 5.62 11.69
N GLN A 15 1.35 4.87 11.84
CA GLN A 15 2.48 4.92 10.90
C GLN A 15 2.05 4.43 9.52
N ALA A 16 1.27 3.34 9.43
CA ALA A 16 0.76 2.83 8.17
C ALA A 16 -0.06 3.89 7.41
N TYR A 17 -0.94 4.62 8.12
CA TYR A 17 -1.68 5.73 7.53
C TYR A 17 -0.77 6.86 7.07
N ARG A 18 0.19 7.29 7.89
CA ARG A 18 1.13 8.36 7.50
C ARG A 18 1.95 8.01 6.26
N ILE A 19 2.42 6.77 6.15
CA ILE A 19 3.12 6.28 4.95
C ILE A 19 2.16 6.30 3.76
N LEU A 20 0.97 5.73 3.91
CA LEU A 20 -0.02 5.66 2.83
C LEU A 20 -0.43 7.05 2.31
N GLU A 21 -0.68 8.00 3.22
CA GLU A 21 -1.00 9.39 2.89
C GLU A 21 0.15 10.05 2.13
N ALA A 22 1.38 9.97 2.64
CA ALA A 22 2.56 10.55 1.97
C ALA A 22 2.76 10.02 0.54
N LEU A 23 2.44 8.74 0.30
CA LEU A 23 2.53 8.12 -1.01
C LEU A 23 1.37 8.51 -1.93
N ILE A 24 0.14 8.60 -1.41
CA ILE A 24 -1.04 9.03 -2.16
C ILE A 24 -0.92 10.50 -2.57
N ASP A 25 -0.47 11.37 -1.67
CA ASP A 25 -0.29 12.81 -1.92
C ASP A 25 0.67 13.09 -3.09
N ARG A 26 1.59 12.16 -3.36
CA ARG A 26 2.57 12.23 -4.45
C ARG A 26 2.21 11.35 -5.64
N GLN A 27 1.05 10.71 -5.61
CA GLN A 27 0.56 9.81 -6.65
C GLN A 27 1.56 8.67 -6.94
N LEU A 28 2.24 8.17 -5.91
CA LEU A 28 3.24 7.09 -5.98
C LEU A 28 2.62 5.71 -5.87
N VAL A 29 1.44 5.64 -5.27
CA VAL A 29 0.64 4.43 -5.13
C VAL A 29 -0.81 4.68 -5.47
N PHE A 30 -1.52 3.63 -5.86
CA PHE A 30 -2.96 3.68 -6.09
C PHE A 30 -3.77 3.85 -4.80
N GLY A 31 -3.19 3.48 -3.66
CA GLY A 31 -3.91 3.28 -2.39
C GLY A 31 -4.27 1.81 -2.15
N GLY A 32 -4.95 1.52 -1.05
CA GLY A 32 -5.32 0.15 -0.71
C GLY A 32 -5.49 -0.08 0.78
N PRO A 33 -5.78 -1.32 1.21
CA PRO A 33 -6.02 -1.64 2.60
C PRO A 33 -4.72 -1.63 3.42
N ILE A 34 -4.88 -1.27 4.69
CA ILE A 34 -3.93 -1.59 5.76
C ILE A 34 -4.46 -2.84 6.45
N VAL A 35 -3.66 -3.90 6.46
CA VAL A 35 -3.99 -5.17 7.12
C VAL A 35 -3.03 -5.37 8.29
N GLY A 36 -3.58 -5.59 9.49
CA GLY A 36 -2.80 -5.76 10.72
C GLY A 36 -3.05 -7.10 11.40
N GLY A 37 -2.07 -7.59 12.15
CA GLY A 37 -2.20 -8.78 12.98
C GLY A 37 -0.92 -9.15 13.72
N PRO A 38 -0.95 -10.23 14.52
CA PRO A 38 0.22 -10.69 15.26
C PRO A 38 1.30 -11.18 14.29
N ALA A 39 2.52 -10.74 14.50
CA ALA A 39 3.70 -11.13 13.74
C ALA A 39 4.79 -11.69 14.66
N LYS A 40 5.62 -12.55 14.08
CA LYS A 40 6.77 -13.14 14.75
C LYS A 40 8.01 -13.02 13.88
N PHE A 41 9.03 -12.35 14.39
CA PHE A 41 10.27 -12.08 13.66
C PHE A 41 11.43 -12.84 14.25
N LEU A 42 12.36 -13.22 13.39
CA LEU A 42 13.66 -13.73 13.79
C LEU A 42 14.64 -12.56 13.84
N TRP A 43 15.35 -12.40 14.96
CA TRP A 43 16.22 -11.26 15.18
C TRP A 43 17.58 -11.68 15.75
N ASN A 44 18.62 -10.91 15.43
CA ASN A 44 19.97 -11.12 15.95
C ASN A 44 20.57 -9.79 16.44
N PHE A 45 20.85 -9.71 17.75
CA PHE A 45 21.36 -8.50 18.39
C PHE A 45 22.82 -8.16 18.09
N LYS A 46 23.57 -9.04 17.42
CA LYS A 46 25.01 -8.82 17.14
C LYS A 46 25.29 -7.45 16.53
N ASP A 47 24.47 -7.06 15.55
CA ASP A 47 24.67 -5.85 14.75
C ASP A 47 23.55 -4.82 14.96
N SER A 48 22.69 -5.01 15.98
CA SER A 48 21.61 -4.09 16.34
C SER A 48 22.08 -3.02 17.33
N ASP A 49 21.41 -1.88 17.34
CA ASP A 49 21.68 -0.79 18.29
C ASP A 49 21.07 -1.02 19.69
N VAL A 50 21.19 -2.25 20.20
CA VAL A 50 20.77 -2.60 21.57
C VAL A 50 21.89 -2.32 22.59
N PRO A 51 21.69 -2.32 23.92
CA PRO A 51 22.79 -2.11 24.86
C PRO A 51 23.97 -3.07 24.65
N GLU A 52 25.21 -2.58 24.80
CA GLU A 52 26.45 -3.33 24.47
C GLU A 52 26.51 -4.72 25.15
N GLY A 53 26.04 -4.82 26.40
CA GLY A 53 26.02 -6.07 27.15
C GLY A 53 25.21 -7.21 26.49
N ILE A 54 24.29 -6.87 25.59
CA ILE A 54 23.43 -7.83 24.87
C ILE A 54 23.71 -7.89 23.35
N ARG A 55 24.68 -7.13 22.82
CA ARG A 55 25.16 -7.21 21.42
C ARG A 55 26.02 -8.44 21.18
N LYS A 56 25.43 -9.62 21.31
CA LYS A 56 26.10 -10.91 21.07
C LYS A 56 25.34 -11.71 20.02
N PRO A 57 26.01 -12.54 19.22
CA PRO A 57 25.33 -13.43 18.29
C PRO A 57 24.36 -14.34 19.04
N LYS A 58 23.07 -14.05 18.91
CA LYS A 58 21.99 -14.81 19.53
C LYS A 58 20.75 -14.70 18.67
N LEU A 59 20.17 -15.85 18.37
CA LEU A 59 18.92 -15.91 17.64
C LEU A 59 17.76 -15.70 18.62
N LEU A 60 16.97 -14.67 18.37
CA LEU A 60 15.84 -14.27 19.20
C LEU A 60 14.58 -14.25 18.37
N THR A 61 13.44 -14.41 19.05
CA THR A 61 12.13 -14.19 18.44
C THR A 61 11.49 -12.98 19.07
N LEU A 62 11.02 -12.06 18.23
CA LEU A 62 10.19 -10.93 18.63
C LEU A 62 8.76 -11.21 18.23
N GLU A 63 7.82 -11.02 19.14
CA GLU A 63 6.39 -11.09 18.85
C GLU A 63 5.80 -9.69 19.06
N GLN A 64 5.15 -9.16 18.04
CA GLN A 64 4.46 -7.88 18.09
C GLN A 64 3.36 -7.83 17.03
N ASP A 65 2.35 -7.00 17.24
CA ASP A 65 1.42 -6.68 16.17
C ASP A 65 2.14 -5.90 15.07
N TYR A 66 1.76 -6.16 13.83
CA TYR A 66 2.41 -5.59 12.66
C TYR A 66 1.42 -5.40 11.53
N ASN A 67 1.63 -4.35 10.74
CA ASN A 67 0.75 -3.99 9.65
C ASN A 67 1.47 -4.07 8.30
N TYR A 68 0.68 -4.33 7.26
CA TYR A 68 1.08 -4.16 5.87
C TYR A 68 0.11 -3.24 5.16
N ILE A 69 0.67 -2.25 4.47
CA ILE A 69 -0.01 -1.51 3.41
C ILE A 69 0.10 -2.37 2.15
N ILE A 70 -1.03 -2.71 1.55
CA ILE A 70 -1.08 -3.46 0.29
C ILE A 70 -1.59 -2.51 -0.78
N SER A 71 -0.74 -2.17 -1.75
CA SER A 71 -1.09 -1.20 -2.79
C SER A 71 -0.57 -1.61 -4.17
N TYR A 72 -0.73 -0.73 -5.14
CA TYR A 72 -0.25 -0.90 -6.51
C TYR A 72 0.59 0.30 -6.93
N THR A 73 1.64 0.06 -7.68
CA THR A 73 2.49 1.11 -8.26
C THR A 73 2.99 0.72 -9.65
N ARG A 74 3.59 1.69 -10.35
CA ARG A 74 4.27 1.48 -11.64
C ARG A 74 5.76 1.24 -11.44
N GLU A 75 6.37 0.58 -12.41
CA GLU A 75 7.82 0.33 -12.41
C GLU A 75 8.66 1.60 -12.19
N ASP A 76 8.29 2.68 -12.87
CA ASP A 76 9.06 3.94 -12.86
C ASP A 76 8.91 4.76 -11.58
N LEU A 77 8.06 4.35 -10.65
CA LEU A 77 7.79 5.07 -9.40
C LEU A 77 8.45 4.41 -8.18
N LYS A 78 9.08 3.25 -8.36
CA LYS A 78 9.58 2.43 -7.24
C LYS A 78 10.61 3.14 -6.38
N GLU A 79 11.57 3.81 -7.00
CA GLU A 79 12.66 4.49 -6.27
C GLU A 79 12.09 5.62 -5.41
N GLU A 80 11.31 6.52 -6.00
CA GLU A 80 10.68 7.62 -5.26
C GLU A 80 9.70 7.11 -4.18
N LEU A 81 8.97 6.02 -4.45
CA LEU A 81 8.10 5.37 -3.46
C LEU A 81 8.90 4.88 -2.26
N ILE A 82 10.04 4.19 -2.48
CA ILE A 82 10.90 3.71 -1.40
C ILE A 82 11.36 4.89 -0.55
N GLU A 83 11.92 5.92 -1.18
CA GLU A 83 12.45 7.10 -0.48
C GLU A 83 11.38 7.79 0.38
N VAL A 84 10.18 7.98 -0.18
CA VAL A 84 9.07 8.63 0.54
C VAL A 84 8.53 7.74 1.66
N ALA A 85 8.39 6.43 1.42
CA ALA A 85 7.92 5.49 2.42
C ALA A 85 8.91 5.38 3.60
N GLU A 86 10.20 5.28 3.33
CA GLU A 86 11.26 5.25 4.35
C GLU A 86 11.28 6.55 5.15
N ALA A 87 11.20 7.70 4.50
CA ALA A 87 11.15 9.00 5.18
C ALA A 87 9.89 9.19 6.05
N ALA A 88 8.77 8.56 5.67
CA ALA A 88 7.53 8.58 6.43
C ALA A 88 7.44 7.45 7.48
N SER A 89 8.39 6.51 7.49
CA SER A 89 8.43 5.40 8.44
C SER A 89 9.09 5.81 9.76
N LEU A 90 8.64 5.23 10.87
CA LEU A 90 9.36 5.34 12.16
C LEU A 90 10.22 4.12 12.44
N GLU A 91 10.10 3.06 11.63
CA GLU A 91 10.92 1.87 11.73
C GLU A 91 12.36 2.15 11.30
N GLU A 92 13.31 1.49 11.95
CA GLU A 92 14.69 1.47 11.47
C GLU A 92 14.81 0.82 10.09
N VAL A 93 13.93 -0.14 9.78
CA VAL A 93 13.86 -0.82 8.49
C VAL A 93 12.41 -0.88 8.02
N CYS A 94 12.02 0.03 7.14
CA CYS A 94 10.74 -0.04 6.44
C CYS A 94 10.80 -1.17 5.40
N MET A 95 10.23 -2.34 5.71
CA MET A 95 10.25 -3.47 4.79
C MET A 95 9.32 -3.20 3.60
N ILE A 96 9.90 -3.07 2.42
CA ILE A 96 9.17 -2.82 1.16
C ILE A 96 9.47 -3.96 0.18
N SER A 97 8.43 -4.51 -0.44
CA SER A 97 8.59 -5.50 -1.50
C SER A 97 7.62 -5.27 -2.64
N PHE A 98 8.06 -5.60 -3.86
CA PHE A 98 7.29 -5.45 -5.09
C PHE A 98 7.08 -6.81 -5.74
N LEU A 99 5.83 -7.21 -5.92
CA LEU A 99 5.47 -8.41 -6.66
C LEU A 99 4.98 -8.02 -8.06
N PRO A 100 5.61 -8.54 -9.14
CA PRO A 100 5.05 -8.37 -10.47
C PRO A 100 3.68 -9.06 -10.52
N MET A 101 2.72 -8.42 -11.18
CA MET A 101 1.35 -8.93 -11.24
C MET A 101 0.80 -8.94 -12.66
N GLU A 102 -0.10 -9.90 -12.91
CA GLU A 102 -0.98 -9.90 -14.07
C GLU A 102 -2.29 -9.17 -13.70
N THR A 103 -2.58 -8.09 -14.42
CA THR A 103 -3.82 -7.32 -14.21
C THR A 103 -4.90 -7.76 -15.19
N ASN A 104 -6.14 -7.88 -14.74
CA ASN A 104 -7.27 -7.87 -15.67
C ASN A 104 -7.37 -6.48 -16.36
N ARG A 105 -8.09 -6.42 -17.49
CA ARG A 105 -8.22 -5.19 -18.28
C ARG A 105 -8.76 -4.01 -17.47
N SER A 106 -9.78 -4.24 -16.65
CA SER A 106 -10.44 -3.16 -15.89
C SER A 106 -9.53 -2.57 -14.82
N LEU A 107 -8.80 -3.40 -14.08
CA LEU A 107 -7.82 -2.94 -13.11
C LEU A 107 -6.71 -2.15 -13.80
N ARG A 108 -6.23 -2.61 -14.95
CA ARG A 108 -5.22 -1.88 -15.72
C ARG A 108 -5.68 -0.49 -16.12
N LEU A 109 -6.90 -0.37 -16.67
CA LEU A 109 -7.46 0.93 -17.06
C LEU A 109 -7.60 1.87 -15.86
N LEU A 110 -8.01 1.34 -14.70
CA LEU A 110 -8.12 2.11 -13.47
C LEU A 110 -6.76 2.62 -12.99
N LEU A 111 -5.74 1.78 -12.99
CA LEU A 111 -4.38 2.17 -12.62
C LEU A 111 -3.82 3.20 -13.62
N ASP A 112 -3.98 2.97 -14.93
CA ASP A 112 -3.53 3.90 -15.97
C ASP A 112 -4.14 5.29 -15.75
N ALA A 113 -5.45 5.38 -15.49
CA ALA A 113 -6.14 6.64 -15.20
C ALA A 113 -5.69 7.27 -13.86
N SER A 114 -5.46 6.46 -12.84
CA SER A 114 -5.10 6.96 -11.50
C SER A 114 -3.69 7.52 -11.43
N PHE A 115 -2.79 7.10 -12.32
CA PHE A 115 -1.42 7.61 -12.44
C PHE A 115 -1.24 8.62 -13.58
N GLU A 116 -2.32 8.99 -14.27
CA GLU A 116 -2.30 10.03 -15.30
C GLU A 116 -2.02 11.40 -14.66
N GLY A 117 -1.20 12.22 -15.32
CA GLY A 117 -0.89 13.58 -14.86
C GLY A 117 -0.03 13.66 -13.57
N LYS A 118 0.72 12.60 -13.22
CA LYS A 118 1.64 12.63 -12.06
C LYS A 118 2.54 13.87 -12.09
N GLY A 119 2.46 14.65 -11.00
CA GLY A 119 3.25 15.88 -10.81
C GLY A 119 2.64 17.12 -11.48
N GLU A 120 1.56 16.97 -12.24
CA GLU A 120 0.83 18.07 -12.90
C GLU A 120 -0.51 18.35 -12.21
N LEU A 121 -1.10 17.35 -11.56
CA LEU A 121 -2.36 17.46 -10.82
C LEU A 121 -2.14 18.01 -9.40
N ALA A 122 -3.17 18.68 -8.87
CA ALA A 122 -3.20 19.13 -7.49
C ALA A 122 -3.25 17.93 -6.53
N ALA A 123 -2.98 18.19 -5.24
CA ALA A 123 -3.08 17.17 -4.20
C ALA A 123 -4.48 16.51 -4.19
N PRO A 124 -4.57 15.19 -3.94
CA PRO A 124 -5.86 14.50 -3.90
C PRO A 124 -6.81 15.13 -2.88
N GLU A 125 -8.05 15.39 -3.29
CA GLU A 125 -9.10 15.88 -2.39
C GLU A 125 -9.94 14.72 -1.86
N PRO A 126 -10.26 14.67 -0.55
CA PRO A 126 -11.11 13.63 0.00
C PRO A 126 -12.54 13.78 -0.52
N VAL A 127 -13.13 12.68 -0.98
CA VAL A 127 -14.54 12.60 -1.39
C VAL A 127 -15.23 11.53 -0.56
N ASP A 128 -16.51 11.74 -0.24
CA ASP A 128 -17.34 10.71 0.40
C ASP A 128 -17.38 9.45 -0.47
N ALA A 129 -16.85 8.34 0.06
CA ALA A 129 -16.78 7.08 -0.67
C ALA A 129 -18.16 6.58 -1.12
N THR A 130 -19.23 6.86 -0.37
CA THR A 130 -20.59 6.47 -0.74
C THR A 130 -21.10 7.23 -1.98
N VAL A 131 -20.55 8.42 -2.23
CA VAL A 131 -20.83 9.26 -3.41
C VAL A 131 -19.87 8.93 -4.56
N ALA A 132 -18.59 8.65 -4.26
CA ALA A 132 -17.53 8.42 -5.23
C ALA A 132 -17.52 7.02 -5.85
N LEU A 133 -18.17 6.02 -5.25
CA LEU A 133 -18.27 4.65 -5.78
C LEU A 133 -19.23 4.52 -6.99
N THR A 134 -19.43 5.57 -7.77
CA THR A 134 -19.95 5.45 -9.13
C THR A 134 -18.82 4.92 -10.01
N PHE A 135 -18.66 3.59 -10.04
CA PHE A 135 -17.71 2.90 -10.92
C PHE A 135 -17.70 3.51 -12.32
N VAL A 136 -16.54 3.53 -13.00
CA VAL A 136 -16.22 3.87 -14.42
C VAL A 136 -17.46 4.10 -15.35
N PRO A 137 -17.48 4.89 -16.42
CA PRO A 137 -18.68 4.98 -17.27
C PRO A 137 -19.18 3.62 -17.81
N SER A 138 -20.50 3.39 -17.84
CA SER A 138 -21.09 2.10 -18.24
C SER A 138 -20.71 1.73 -19.68
N GLU A 139 -20.47 2.73 -20.53
CA GLU A 139 -20.01 2.53 -21.91
C GLU A 139 -18.66 1.80 -21.99
N GLN A 140 -17.81 1.93 -20.95
CA GLN A 140 -16.47 1.32 -20.95
C GLN A 140 -16.45 -0.12 -20.41
N ILE A 141 -17.45 -0.52 -19.63
CA ILE A 141 -17.59 -1.89 -19.11
C ILE A 141 -19.07 -2.29 -19.16
N PRO A 142 -19.57 -2.76 -20.32
CA PRO A 142 -20.99 -3.07 -20.50
C PRO A 142 -21.49 -4.20 -19.59
N SER A 143 -20.60 -5.07 -19.11
CA SER A 143 -20.91 -6.23 -18.27
C SER A 143 -20.81 -5.97 -16.76
N ARG A 144 -20.99 -4.73 -16.30
CA ARG A 144 -21.00 -4.43 -14.86
C ARG A 144 -22.11 -5.19 -14.18
N THR A 145 -21.78 -5.81 -13.05
CA THR A 145 -22.75 -6.60 -12.31
C THR A 145 -23.38 -5.87 -11.14
N LYS A 146 -22.75 -4.90 -10.43
CA LYS A 146 -23.38 -4.29 -9.24
C LYS A 146 -22.91 -2.89 -8.86
N SER A 147 -23.85 -2.14 -8.29
CA SER A 147 -23.64 -1.00 -7.39
C SER A 147 -23.15 -1.49 -6.02
N SER A 148 -22.24 -0.76 -5.38
CA SER A 148 -21.79 -0.99 -4.00
C SER A 148 -22.88 -0.77 -2.95
N ASN A 149 -24.05 -0.27 -3.35
CA ASN A 149 -25.25 -0.08 -2.51
C ASN A 149 -26.27 -1.23 -2.66
N GLY A 150 -25.91 -2.33 -3.32
CA GLY A 150 -26.80 -3.48 -3.48
C GLY A 150 -26.98 -4.26 -2.18
N GLU A 151 -28.19 -4.74 -1.90
CA GLU A 151 -28.46 -5.65 -0.77
C GLU A 151 -27.54 -6.87 -0.80
N ILE A 152 -27.03 -7.26 0.37
CA ILE A 152 -26.18 -8.45 0.54
C ILE A 152 -26.95 -9.67 0.01
N GLY A 153 -26.43 -10.32 -1.04
CA GLY A 153 -26.94 -11.59 -1.55
C GLY A 153 -27.73 -11.55 -2.86
N THR A 154 -28.05 -10.39 -3.43
CA THR A 154 -28.84 -10.32 -4.69
C THR A 154 -27.95 -10.47 -5.92
N ARG A 155 -27.55 -11.70 -6.30
CA ARG A 155 -27.05 -11.97 -7.66
C ARG A 155 -28.24 -12.05 -8.61
N THR A 156 -28.48 -10.99 -9.38
CA THR A 156 -29.22 -11.04 -10.64
C THR A 156 -28.40 -10.34 -11.70
#